data_AF-A0A955AZU7-F1
#
_entry.id   AF-A0A955AZU7-F1
#
_cell.length_a   1.000
_cell.length_b   1.000
_cell.length_c   1.000
_cell.angle_alpha   90.00
_cell.angle_beta   90.00
_cell.angle_gamma   90.00
#
_symmetry.space_group_name_H-M   'P 1'
#
loop_
_entity.id
_entity.type
_entity.pdbx_description
1 polymer ?
#
loop_
_entity_poly.entity_id
_entity_poly.type
_entity_poly.pdbx_seq_one_letter_code
_entity_poly.pdbx_strand_id
1 'polypeptide(L)'
;MVAAGAVCMIMGIAYFFLTTDLPDGNFADLRAKGEHVSVAKGKGSFLLAAKDYRVWALFFIYAACFGIELTINNIAAIYYMDYFDLGLTTAGLVAGLFGLMNIFARTTGGFISDKFVEKGGLRGRVRWLFIALLIEGIALLFFSQMRVLALAIPTMIVFSLFVQMSEGATYSVVPFVNKKALGSVSGIVGAGGNMGAVAAGFLFRYESLSYPQALLILGGLVTAFSFFAYLVRFSPDDEKAAAEELALAQSKRRAERKERRPLPVLIPGLQSLRPMDAMRMYLGIALVVKGIYFIMNMADLEAQLGGDFGQVQTLIAWGVVFAHVVGGASLALGFVTRVAAVANAAVLLGAVVVAVAGPAADGGLLGNVDFQFTSFVFFALVLLVWRGAGPWSLDHLFQADNESNSMTAPNSPRMASTSTTN
;
A
#
# COMPACT_ATOMS: atom_id res chain seq x y z
N MET A 1 -10.96 -18.89 -12.64
CA MET A 1 -10.45 -17.87 -13.59
C MET A 1 -11.57 -17.12 -14.33
N VAL A 2 -12.64 -17.77 -14.80
CA VAL A 2 -13.76 -17.11 -15.52
C VAL A 2 -14.43 -16.00 -14.70
N ALA A 3 -14.76 -16.25 -13.43
CA ALA A 3 -15.39 -15.25 -12.55
C ALA A 3 -14.50 -14.01 -12.34
N ALA A 4 -13.22 -14.19 -12.04
CA ALA A 4 -12.26 -13.10 -11.91
C ALA A 4 -12.11 -12.31 -13.22
N GLY A 5 -12.02 -13.01 -14.36
CA GLY A 5 -12.00 -12.39 -15.68
C GLY A 5 -13.26 -11.58 -15.98
N ALA A 6 -14.45 -12.10 -15.61
CA ALA A 6 -15.71 -11.39 -15.76
C ALA A 6 -15.78 -10.13 -14.89
N VAL A 7 -15.35 -10.20 -13.61
CA VAL A 7 -15.27 -9.03 -12.72
C VAL A 7 -14.32 -7.98 -13.30
N CYS A 8 -13.13 -8.37 -13.76
CA CYS A 8 -12.19 -7.44 -14.41
C CYS A 8 -12.78 -6.82 -15.68
N MET A 9 -13.51 -7.58 -16.50
CA MET A 9 -14.16 -7.08 -17.71
C MET A 9 -15.28 -6.08 -17.38
N ILE A 10 -16.14 -6.42 -16.43
CA ILE A 10 -17.21 -5.53 -15.94
C ILE A 10 -16.60 -4.25 -15.37
N MET A 11 -15.52 -4.37 -14.58
CA MET A 11 -14.82 -3.22 -14.03
C MET A 11 -14.18 -2.36 -15.13
N GLY A 12 -13.64 -2.97 -16.19
CA GLY A 12 -13.12 -2.25 -17.36
C GLY A 12 -14.19 -1.47 -18.11
N ILE A 13 -15.38 -2.07 -18.29
CA ILE A 13 -16.56 -1.39 -18.85
C ILE A 13 -16.99 -0.25 -17.93
N ALA A 14 -17.09 -0.51 -16.64
CA ALA A 14 -17.43 0.51 -15.64
C ALA A 14 -16.42 1.67 -15.67
N TYR A 15 -15.12 1.40 -15.75
CA TYR A 15 -14.08 2.44 -15.88
C TYR A 15 -14.31 3.29 -17.13
N PHE A 16 -14.58 2.66 -18.28
CA PHE A 16 -14.81 3.38 -19.54
C PHE A 16 -16.00 4.36 -19.47
N PHE A 17 -17.05 4.02 -18.72
CA PHE A 17 -18.27 4.84 -18.65
C PHE A 17 -18.38 5.73 -17.40
N LEU A 18 -17.74 5.35 -16.28
CA LEU A 18 -17.92 6.00 -14.97
C LEU A 18 -16.71 6.85 -14.55
N THR A 19 -15.59 6.82 -15.30
CA THR A 19 -14.40 7.61 -14.95
C THR A 19 -14.15 8.73 -15.94
N THR A 20 -13.50 9.78 -15.46
CA THR A 20 -13.00 10.89 -16.28
C THR A 20 -11.50 10.76 -16.46
N ASP A 21 -10.98 11.22 -17.60
CA ASP A 21 -9.56 11.14 -17.91
C ASP A 21 -8.68 11.90 -16.89
N LEU A 22 -9.18 13.03 -16.38
CA LEU A 22 -8.56 13.88 -15.38
C LEU A 22 -9.59 14.27 -14.30
N PRO A 23 -9.13 14.74 -13.12
CA PRO A 23 -10.01 15.38 -12.13
C PRO A 23 -10.78 16.58 -12.72
N ASP A 24 -10.19 17.26 -13.71
CA ASP A 24 -10.76 18.43 -14.39
C ASP A 24 -11.71 18.06 -15.55
N GLY A 25 -11.92 16.77 -15.81
CA GLY A 25 -12.78 16.26 -16.89
C GLY A 25 -12.03 15.49 -17.97
N ASN A 26 -12.67 15.25 -19.11
CA ASN A 26 -12.10 14.43 -20.18
C ASN A 26 -11.15 15.23 -21.08
N PHE A 27 -10.14 14.55 -21.63
CA PHE A 27 -9.18 15.18 -22.55
C PHE A 27 -9.86 15.80 -23.77
N ALA A 28 -10.92 15.17 -24.29
CA ALA A 28 -11.65 15.69 -25.44
C ALA A 28 -12.25 17.07 -25.14
N ASP A 29 -12.90 17.20 -23.99
CA ASP A 29 -13.58 18.43 -23.57
C ASP A 29 -12.58 19.54 -23.23
N LEU A 30 -11.51 19.20 -22.51
CA LEU A 30 -10.45 20.15 -22.14
C LEU A 30 -9.66 20.65 -23.35
N ARG A 31 -9.45 19.79 -24.37
CA ARG A 31 -8.85 20.21 -25.65
C ARG A 31 -9.80 21.08 -26.44
N ALA A 32 -11.09 20.78 -26.45
CA ALA A 32 -12.10 21.63 -27.10
C ALA A 32 -12.17 23.03 -26.48
N LYS A 33 -11.94 23.13 -25.16
CA LYS A 33 -11.86 24.41 -24.43
C LYS A 33 -10.50 25.12 -24.56
N GLY A 34 -9.49 24.50 -25.16
CA GLY A 34 -8.13 25.03 -25.22
C GLY A 34 -7.38 25.01 -23.89
N GLU A 35 -7.93 24.37 -22.86
CA GLU A 35 -7.37 24.28 -21.51
C GLU A 35 -6.28 23.20 -21.39
N HIS A 36 -6.13 22.35 -22.41
CA HIS A 36 -5.10 21.31 -22.45
C HIS A 36 -4.43 21.23 -23.83
N VAL A 37 -3.11 21.47 -23.87
CA VAL A 37 -2.30 21.32 -25.09
C VAL A 37 -1.94 19.85 -25.26
N SER A 38 -2.10 19.29 -26.47
CA SER A 38 -1.66 17.93 -26.75
C SER A 38 -0.13 17.87 -26.75
N VAL A 39 0.47 16.99 -25.95
CA VAL A 39 1.89 16.67 -26.09
C VAL A 39 2.03 15.91 -27.41
N ALA A 40 2.71 16.50 -28.39
CA ALA A 40 2.95 15.83 -29.67
C ALA A 40 3.57 14.44 -29.43
N LYS A 41 3.02 13.40 -30.06
CA LYS A 41 3.65 12.07 -30.10
C LYS A 41 5.03 12.21 -30.75
N GLY A 42 6.06 12.38 -29.94
CA GLY A 42 7.43 12.51 -30.42
C GLY A 42 7.84 11.23 -31.15
N LYS A 43 8.01 11.30 -32.47
CA LYS A 43 8.71 10.26 -33.23
C LYS A 43 10.07 10.04 -32.55
N GLY A 44 10.34 8.82 -32.09
CA GLY A 44 11.60 8.47 -31.40
C GLY A 44 11.56 8.47 -29.86
N SER A 45 10.40 8.67 -29.20
CA SER A 45 10.26 8.56 -27.73
C SER A 45 10.80 7.24 -27.17
N PHE A 46 10.55 6.12 -27.85
CA PHE A 46 11.03 4.81 -27.40
C PHE A 46 12.55 4.71 -27.42
N LEU A 47 13.20 5.11 -28.52
CA LEU A 47 14.66 5.09 -28.63
C LEU A 47 15.31 6.05 -27.63
N LEU A 48 14.66 7.18 -27.36
CA LEU A 48 15.11 8.15 -26.36
C LEU A 48 15.09 7.53 -24.94
N ALA A 49 14.01 6.81 -24.59
CA ALA A 49 13.95 6.08 -23.32
C ALA A 49 14.97 4.92 -23.27
N ALA A 50 15.09 4.13 -24.34
CA ALA A 50 15.98 2.98 -24.39
C ALA A 50 17.48 3.35 -24.32
N LYS A 51 17.87 4.56 -24.74
CA LYS A 51 19.24 5.08 -24.62
C LYS A 51 19.58 5.56 -23.21
N ASP A 52 18.59 5.83 -22.37
CA ASP A 52 18.81 6.28 -21.01
C ASP A 52 19.05 5.07 -20.08
N TYR A 53 20.30 4.91 -19.64
CA TYR A 53 20.73 3.79 -18.80
C TYR A 53 19.94 3.70 -17.48
N ARG A 54 19.38 4.81 -16.98
CA ARG A 54 18.58 4.84 -15.75
C ARG A 54 17.27 4.09 -15.92
N VAL A 55 16.74 4.04 -17.14
CA VAL A 55 15.55 3.26 -17.48
C VAL A 55 15.83 1.77 -17.30
N TRP A 56 17.01 1.30 -17.71
CA TRP A 56 17.42 -0.09 -17.52
C TRP A 56 17.76 -0.41 -16.06
N ALA A 57 18.32 0.53 -15.31
CA ALA A 57 18.49 0.36 -13.87
C ALA A 57 17.12 0.16 -13.18
N LEU A 58 16.13 1.01 -13.50
CA LEU A 58 14.76 0.87 -12.99
C LEU A 58 14.05 -0.37 -13.52
N PHE A 59 14.34 -0.81 -14.74
CA PHE A 59 13.84 -2.08 -15.28
C PHE A 59 14.27 -3.27 -14.40
N PHE A 60 15.54 -3.36 -14.01
CA PHE A 60 16.02 -4.43 -13.14
C PHE A 60 15.52 -4.29 -11.70
N ILE A 61 15.43 -3.07 -11.18
CA ILE A 61 14.79 -2.80 -9.88
C ILE A 61 13.33 -3.28 -9.88
N TYR A 62 12.58 -2.97 -10.93
CA TYR A 62 11.18 -3.37 -11.03
C TYR A 62 11.01 -4.86 -11.29
N ALA A 63 11.97 -5.49 -11.98
CA ALA A 63 12.08 -6.95 -12.05
C ALA A 63 12.30 -7.57 -10.66
N ALA A 64 13.08 -6.90 -9.80
CA ALA A 64 13.40 -7.34 -8.45
C ALA A 64 12.24 -7.21 -7.46
N CYS A 65 11.35 -6.23 -7.61
CA CYS A 65 10.16 -6.10 -6.75
C CYS A 65 8.91 -6.72 -7.39
N PHE A 66 8.37 -6.12 -8.45
CA PHE A 66 7.11 -6.57 -9.06
C PHE A 66 7.23 -7.97 -9.69
N GLY A 67 8.40 -8.29 -10.24
CA GLY A 67 8.64 -9.64 -10.76
C GLY A 67 8.60 -10.72 -9.67
N ILE A 68 9.20 -10.42 -8.52
CA ILE A 68 9.14 -11.30 -7.35
C ILE A 68 7.72 -11.35 -6.78
N GLU A 69 6.99 -10.23 -6.74
CA GLU A 69 5.58 -10.20 -6.34
C GLU A 69 4.74 -11.20 -7.14
N LEU A 70 4.84 -11.14 -8.47
CA LEU A 70 4.13 -12.04 -9.38
C LEU A 70 4.53 -13.50 -9.16
N THR A 71 5.81 -13.78 -8.95
CA THR A 71 6.27 -15.15 -8.68
C THR A 71 5.70 -15.68 -7.37
N ILE A 72 5.79 -14.90 -6.28
CA ILE A 72 5.28 -15.30 -4.96
C ILE A 72 3.77 -15.52 -5.01
N ASN A 73 3.01 -14.63 -5.66
CA ASN A 73 1.57 -14.81 -5.85
C ASN A 73 1.21 -16.15 -6.53
N ASN A 74 2.07 -16.66 -7.41
CA ASN A 74 1.84 -17.92 -8.12
C ASN A 74 2.25 -19.15 -7.31
N ILE A 75 3.24 -19.04 -6.42
CA ILE A 75 3.82 -20.20 -5.71
C ILE A 75 3.46 -20.28 -4.23
N ALA A 76 3.02 -19.19 -3.61
CA ALA A 76 2.89 -19.08 -2.15
C ALA A 76 1.96 -20.14 -1.55
N ALA A 77 0.81 -20.41 -2.18
CA ALA A 77 -0.11 -21.43 -1.70
C ALA A 77 0.54 -22.82 -1.68
N ILE A 78 1.17 -23.22 -2.79
CA ILE A 78 1.87 -24.50 -2.90
C ILE A 78 3.03 -24.58 -1.92
N TYR A 79 3.79 -23.48 -1.76
CA TYR A 79 4.87 -23.41 -0.79
C TYR A 79 4.40 -23.67 0.65
N TYR A 80 3.28 -23.09 1.07
CA TYR A 80 2.72 -23.33 2.39
C TYR A 80 2.13 -24.73 2.55
N MET A 81 1.62 -25.34 1.48
CA MET A 81 1.18 -26.74 1.51
C MET A 81 2.37 -27.68 1.69
N ASP A 82 3.42 -27.51 0.89
CA ASP A 82 4.54 -28.47 0.81
C ASP A 82 5.53 -28.34 1.97
N TYR A 83 5.70 -27.14 2.55
CA TYR A 83 6.72 -26.87 3.58
C TYR A 83 6.17 -26.56 4.97
N PHE A 84 4.86 -26.34 5.10
CA PHE A 84 4.20 -26.05 6.37
C PHE A 84 2.94 -26.90 6.62
N ASP A 85 2.71 -27.91 5.76
CA ASP A 85 1.61 -28.87 5.88
C ASP A 85 0.21 -28.22 5.98
N LEU A 86 0.04 -27.05 5.37
CA LEU A 86 -1.25 -26.36 5.36
C LEU A 86 -2.20 -27.01 4.34
N GLY A 87 -3.47 -27.16 4.73
CA GLY A 87 -4.52 -27.52 3.76
C GLY A 87 -4.70 -26.44 2.70
N LEU A 88 -5.13 -26.84 1.49
CA LEU A 88 -5.27 -25.98 0.31
C LEU A 88 -5.98 -24.65 0.59
N THR A 89 -7.11 -24.68 1.29
CA THR A 89 -7.90 -23.49 1.64
C THR A 89 -7.11 -22.53 2.53
N THR A 90 -6.53 -23.03 3.62
CA THR A 90 -5.71 -22.27 4.56
C THR A 90 -4.48 -21.70 3.87
N ALA A 91 -3.77 -22.51 3.08
CA ALA A 91 -2.59 -22.09 2.35
C ALA A 91 -2.91 -20.97 1.34
N GLY A 92 -4.03 -21.09 0.62
CA GLY A 92 -4.52 -20.05 -0.30
C GLY A 92 -4.88 -18.75 0.41
N LEU A 93 -5.49 -18.82 1.60
CA LEU A 93 -5.88 -17.64 2.37
C LEU A 93 -4.69 -16.98 3.09
N VAL A 94 -3.71 -17.75 3.58
CA VAL A 94 -2.42 -17.24 4.04
C VAL A 94 -1.69 -16.54 2.89
N ALA A 95 -1.62 -17.16 1.71
CA ALA A 95 -1.06 -16.54 0.52
C ALA A 95 -1.82 -15.26 0.13
N GLY A 96 -3.13 -15.21 0.35
CA GLY A 96 -3.96 -14.02 0.17
C GLY A 96 -3.51 -12.81 1.01
N LEU A 97 -2.89 -13.01 2.19
CA LEU A 97 -2.34 -11.92 3.00
C LEU A 97 -1.28 -11.12 2.24
N PHE A 98 -0.45 -11.81 1.45
CA PHE A 98 0.57 -11.20 0.60
C PHE A 98 -0.08 -10.26 -0.43
N GLY A 99 -1.09 -10.76 -1.16
CA GLY A 99 -1.79 -9.94 -2.15
C GLY A 99 -2.58 -8.78 -1.55
N LEU A 100 -3.20 -8.96 -0.38
CA LEU A 100 -4.01 -7.93 0.26
C LEU A 100 -3.20 -6.74 0.80
N MET A 101 -1.90 -6.91 1.08
CA MET A 101 -1.03 -5.79 1.45
C MET A 101 -0.97 -4.70 0.35
N ASN A 102 -1.19 -5.07 -0.92
CA ASN A 102 -1.23 -4.12 -2.05
C ASN A 102 -2.23 -2.98 -1.85
N ILE A 103 -3.29 -3.17 -1.04
CA ILE A 103 -4.33 -2.16 -0.80
C ILE A 103 -3.74 -0.84 -0.32
N PHE A 104 -2.66 -0.86 0.45
CA PHE A 104 -2.05 0.35 1.02
C PHE A 104 -0.54 0.46 0.82
N ALA A 105 0.17 -0.67 0.73
CA ALA A 105 1.63 -0.69 0.83
C ALA A 105 2.30 0.06 -0.35
N ARG A 106 1.76 -0.07 -1.57
CA ARG A 106 2.25 0.67 -2.75
C ARG A 106 2.14 2.18 -2.55
N THR A 107 0.97 2.66 -2.15
CA THR A 107 0.72 4.09 -1.88
C THR A 107 1.64 4.59 -0.78
N THR A 108 1.83 3.79 0.26
CA THR A 108 2.74 4.09 1.38
C THR A 108 4.19 4.22 0.91
N GLY A 109 4.65 3.34 0.03
CA GLY A 109 5.99 3.40 -0.56
C GLY A 109 6.23 4.67 -1.37
N GLY A 110 5.28 5.06 -2.23
CA GLY A 110 5.36 6.32 -2.98
C GLY A 110 5.34 7.55 -2.05
N PHE A 111 4.48 7.52 -1.04
CA PHE A 111 4.35 8.60 -0.08
C PHE A 111 5.60 8.82 0.79
N ILE A 112 6.20 7.75 1.31
CA ILE A 112 7.46 7.88 2.06
C ILE A 112 8.57 8.42 1.15
N SER A 113 8.57 8.05 -0.13
CA SER A 113 9.47 8.65 -1.13
C SER A 113 9.34 10.16 -1.20
N ASP A 114 8.12 10.70 -1.20
CA ASP A 114 7.86 12.15 -1.20
C ASP A 114 8.46 12.82 0.04
N LYS A 115 8.38 12.19 1.22
CA LYS A 115 9.01 12.72 2.44
C LYS A 115 10.54 12.78 2.36
N PHE A 116 11.15 11.83 1.66
CA PHE A 116 12.59 11.86 1.43
C PHE A 116 12.99 13.00 0.46
N VAL A 117 12.08 13.50 -0.38
CA VAL A 117 12.32 14.67 -1.24
C VAL A 117 12.51 15.94 -0.42
N GLU A 118 11.70 16.15 0.61
CA GLU A 118 11.72 17.40 1.42
C GLU A 118 13.12 17.74 1.96
N LYS A 119 13.91 16.71 2.27
CA LYS A 119 15.28 16.85 2.80
C LYS A 119 16.37 16.54 1.78
N GLY A 120 16.05 15.83 0.69
CA GLY A 120 17.04 15.18 -0.17
C GLY A 120 16.84 15.32 -1.68
N GLY A 121 15.80 16.02 -2.14
CA GLY A 121 15.49 16.16 -3.57
C GLY A 121 15.17 14.82 -4.24
N LEU A 122 15.44 14.71 -5.54
CA LEU A 122 15.25 13.46 -6.29
C LEU A 122 16.20 12.36 -5.81
N ARG A 123 17.42 12.72 -5.38
CA ARG A 123 18.33 11.81 -4.68
C ARG A 123 17.70 11.21 -3.41
N GLY A 124 16.85 11.96 -2.72
CA GLY A 124 16.06 11.48 -1.59
C GLY A 124 15.15 10.31 -1.98
N ARG A 125 14.40 10.45 -3.08
CA ARG A 125 13.53 9.37 -3.61
C ARG A 125 14.32 8.11 -3.90
N VAL A 126 15.48 8.26 -4.54
CA VAL A 126 16.36 7.14 -4.89
C VAL A 126 16.92 6.45 -3.64
N ARG A 127 17.25 7.21 -2.58
CA ARG A 127 17.67 6.64 -1.30
C ARG A 127 16.56 5.83 -0.64
N TRP A 128 15.32 6.33 -0.68
CA TRP A 128 14.19 5.58 -0.16
C TRP A 128 13.94 4.29 -0.96
N LEU A 129 13.97 4.37 -2.29
CA LEU A 129 13.89 3.20 -3.18
C LEU A 129 14.94 2.14 -2.83
N PHE A 130 16.20 2.56 -2.61
CA PHE A 130 17.26 1.67 -2.14
C PHE A 130 16.91 1.01 -0.80
N ILE A 131 16.48 1.79 0.20
CA ILE A 131 16.15 1.28 1.53
C ILE A 131 15.00 0.27 1.48
N ALA A 132 13.92 0.60 0.77
CA ALA A 132 12.77 -0.29 0.64
C ALA A 132 13.15 -1.62 -0.02
N LEU A 133 13.87 -1.56 -1.15
CA LEU A 133 14.29 -2.74 -1.89
C LEU A 133 15.34 -3.58 -1.15
N LEU A 134 16.20 -2.92 -0.35
CA LEU A 134 17.16 -3.62 0.50
C LEU A 134 16.44 -4.40 1.61
N ILE A 135 15.46 -3.78 2.28
CA ILE A 135 14.68 -4.45 3.32
C ILE A 135 13.84 -5.57 2.72
N GLU A 136 13.27 -5.38 1.53
CA GLU A 136 12.58 -6.43 0.77
C GLU A 136 13.46 -7.66 0.55
N GLY A 137 14.67 -7.46 0.01
CA GLY A 137 15.63 -8.55 -0.24
C GLY A 137 16.04 -9.26 1.04
N ILE A 138 16.33 -8.52 2.11
CA ILE A 138 16.66 -9.07 3.43
C ILE A 138 15.48 -9.85 4.02
N ALA A 139 14.26 -9.33 3.93
CA ALA A 139 13.07 -10.00 4.42
C ALA A 139 12.81 -11.31 3.65
N LEU A 140 13.04 -11.33 2.34
CA LEU A 140 12.96 -12.55 1.53
C LEU A 140 14.04 -13.58 1.91
N LEU A 141 15.28 -13.13 2.18
CA LEU A 141 16.34 -13.98 2.71
C LEU A 141 15.91 -14.64 4.03
N PHE A 142 15.37 -13.87 4.97
CA PHE A 142 14.85 -14.43 6.22
C PHE A 142 13.69 -15.39 5.98
N PHE A 143 12.69 -14.99 5.18
CA PHE A 143 11.53 -15.82 4.87
C PHE A 143 11.93 -17.19 4.31
N SER A 144 12.91 -17.21 3.39
CA SER A 144 13.42 -18.44 2.78
C SER A 144 13.96 -19.47 3.77
N GLN A 145 14.37 -19.03 4.97
CA GLN A 145 14.94 -19.89 6.00
C GLN A 145 13.95 -20.26 7.10
N MET A 146 12.71 -19.74 7.05
CA MET A 146 11.70 -20.04 8.06
C MET A 146 11.23 -21.49 7.93
N ARG A 147 11.29 -22.24 9.04
CA ARG A 147 10.85 -23.65 9.13
C ARG A 147 9.60 -23.84 10.00
N VAL A 148 9.17 -22.77 10.67
CA VAL A 148 8.05 -22.79 11.61
C VAL A 148 7.03 -21.75 11.14
N LEU A 149 5.77 -22.17 11.03
CA LEU A 149 4.68 -21.34 10.51
C LEU A 149 4.55 -20.01 11.28
N ALA A 150 4.72 -20.07 12.60
CA ALA A 150 4.67 -18.93 13.51
C ALA A 150 5.67 -17.82 13.15
N LEU A 151 6.79 -18.16 12.50
CA LEU A 151 7.79 -17.20 12.03
C LEU A 151 7.64 -16.90 10.53
N ALA A 152 7.20 -17.87 9.75
CA ALA A 152 7.00 -17.74 8.31
C ALA A 152 5.95 -16.68 7.96
N ILE A 153 4.79 -16.68 8.63
CA ILE A 153 3.70 -15.73 8.35
C ILE A 153 4.12 -14.28 8.66
N PRO A 154 4.61 -13.92 9.87
CA PRO A 154 5.06 -12.54 10.12
C PRO A 154 6.15 -12.08 9.16
N THR A 155 7.12 -12.96 8.85
CA THR A 155 8.21 -12.62 7.93
C THR A 155 7.70 -12.41 6.51
N MET A 156 6.73 -13.23 6.06
CA MET A 156 6.04 -13.05 4.78
C MET A 156 5.29 -11.72 4.72
N ILE A 157 4.62 -11.31 5.80
CA ILE A 157 3.89 -10.03 5.85
C ILE A 157 4.87 -8.85 5.72
N VAL A 158 5.99 -8.89 6.44
CA VAL A 158 7.04 -7.86 6.34
C VAL A 158 7.63 -7.84 4.93
N PHE A 159 7.98 -9.01 4.39
CA PHE A 159 8.48 -9.14 3.03
C PHE A 159 7.48 -8.55 2.02
N SER A 160 6.21 -8.94 2.08
CA SER A 160 5.14 -8.38 1.25
C SER A 160 5.11 -6.87 1.32
N LEU A 161 4.98 -6.31 2.53
CA LEU A 161 4.90 -4.87 2.75
C LEU A 161 6.01 -4.11 2.01
N PHE A 162 7.25 -4.61 2.07
CA PHE A 162 8.37 -3.99 1.39
C PHE A 162 8.41 -4.21 -0.12
N VAL A 163 8.00 -5.39 -0.64
CA VAL A 163 7.81 -5.62 -2.09
C VAL A 163 6.92 -4.52 -2.69
N GLN A 164 5.76 -4.31 -2.08
CA GLN A 164 4.82 -3.30 -2.53
C GLN A 164 5.33 -1.87 -2.36
N MET A 165 6.01 -1.58 -1.24
CA MET A 165 6.57 -0.25 -1.01
C MET A 165 7.68 0.07 -2.02
N SER A 166 8.50 -0.92 -2.42
CA SER A 166 9.51 -0.79 -3.48
C SER A 166 8.89 -0.44 -4.83
N GLU A 167 7.75 -1.04 -5.18
CA GLU A 167 7.03 -0.72 -6.41
C GLU A 167 6.50 0.72 -6.42
N GLY A 168 5.87 1.14 -5.32
CA GLY A 168 5.43 2.51 -5.13
C GLY A 168 6.59 3.51 -5.18
N ALA A 169 7.71 3.18 -4.54
CA ALA A 169 8.92 3.97 -4.59
C ALA A 169 9.51 4.04 -6.00
N THR A 170 9.48 2.94 -6.77
CA THR A 170 9.98 2.89 -8.16
C THR A 170 9.19 3.86 -9.03
N TYR A 171 7.86 3.80 -8.98
CA TYR A 171 7.00 4.70 -9.77
C TYR A 171 6.97 6.13 -9.26
N SER A 172 7.49 6.41 -8.06
CA SER A 172 7.77 7.77 -7.61
C SER A 172 9.02 8.38 -8.27
N VAL A 173 9.93 7.55 -8.80
CA VAL A 173 11.18 7.98 -9.46
C VAL A 173 11.03 8.06 -10.98
N VAL A 174 10.31 7.10 -11.57
CA VAL A 174 10.07 6.97 -13.02
C VAL A 174 9.70 8.30 -13.73
N PRO A 175 8.81 9.16 -13.19
CA PRO A 175 8.42 10.42 -13.82
C PRO A 175 9.58 11.40 -14.08
N PHE A 176 10.66 11.29 -13.30
CA PHE A 176 11.77 12.22 -13.33
C PHE A 176 12.92 11.76 -14.23
N VAL A 177 12.90 10.51 -14.72
CA VAL A 177 14.00 9.94 -15.51
C VAL A 177 14.09 10.60 -16.88
N ASN A 178 12.99 10.58 -17.64
CA ASN A 178 12.94 11.20 -18.95
C ASN A 178 11.55 11.78 -19.21
N LYS A 179 11.36 13.05 -18.83
CA LYS A 179 10.08 13.76 -18.98
C LYS A 179 9.58 13.80 -20.44
N LYS A 180 10.48 13.74 -21.42
CA LYS A 180 10.14 13.76 -22.86
C LYS A 180 9.64 12.42 -23.39
N ALA A 181 9.95 11.33 -22.70
CA ALA A 181 9.61 9.97 -23.10
C ALA A 181 8.92 9.17 -21.98
N LEU A 182 8.18 9.85 -21.10
CA LEU A 182 7.60 9.28 -19.88
C LEU A 182 6.83 7.98 -20.12
N GLY A 183 5.95 7.96 -21.13
CA GLY A 183 5.19 6.75 -21.47
C GLY A 183 6.08 5.58 -21.90
N SER A 184 7.14 5.85 -22.67
CA SER A 184 8.13 4.83 -23.06
C SER A 184 8.97 4.35 -21.88
N VAL A 185 9.38 5.25 -20.98
CA VAL A 185 10.09 4.89 -19.74
C VAL A 185 9.23 3.97 -18.89
N SER A 186 7.99 4.39 -18.60
CA SER A 186 7.04 3.59 -17.81
C SER A 186 6.79 2.23 -18.43
N GLY A 187 6.65 2.15 -19.76
CA GLY A 187 6.48 0.89 -20.48
C GLY A 187 7.68 -0.04 -20.39
N ILE A 188 8.91 0.48 -20.55
CA ILE A 188 10.13 -0.33 -20.40
C ILE A 188 10.24 -0.81 -18.95
N VAL A 189 10.21 0.09 -17.97
CA VAL A 189 10.32 -0.26 -16.54
C VAL A 189 9.27 -1.30 -16.15
N GLY A 190 8.00 -1.09 -16.55
CA GLY A 190 6.91 -2.03 -16.28
C GLY A 190 7.12 -3.41 -16.90
N ALA A 191 7.72 -3.50 -18.10
CA ALA A 191 8.09 -4.78 -18.71
C ALA A 191 9.14 -5.55 -17.88
N GLY A 192 9.95 -4.84 -17.09
CA GLY A 192 10.91 -5.42 -16.16
C GLY A 192 10.26 -6.39 -15.17
N GLY A 193 9.09 -6.06 -14.64
CA GLY A 193 8.40 -6.94 -13.69
C GLY A 193 7.97 -8.26 -14.31
N ASN A 194 7.38 -8.24 -15.53
CA ASN A 194 7.04 -9.47 -16.24
C ASN A 194 8.28 -10.31 -16.56
N MET A 195 9.38 -9.67 -16.97
CA MET A 195 10.66 -10.34 -17.20
C MET A 195 11.17 -11.00 -15.92
N GLY A 196 11.17 -10.28 -14.79
CA GLY A 196 11.59 -10.79 -13.49
C GLY A 196 10.76 -12.00 -13.05
N ALA A 197 9.44 -11.94 -13.22
CA ALA A 197 8.54 -13.04 -12.89
C ALA A 197 8.83 -14.31 -13.71
N VAL A 198 9.11 -14.15 -15.01
CA VAL A 198 9.50 -15.25 -15.89
C VAL A 198 10.86 -15.83 -15.48
N ALA A 199 11.85 -14.97 -15.23
CA ALA A 199 13.19 -15.40 -14.82
C ALA A 199 13.17 -16.16 -13.47
N ALA A 200 12.45 -15.64 -12.48
CA ALA A 200 12.24 -16.33 -11.21
C ALA A 200 11.44 -17.63 -11.38
N GLY A 201 10.43 -17.63 -12.26
CA GLY A 201 9.68 -18.85 -12.61
C GLY A 201 10.56 -19.95 -13.21
N PHE A 202 11.58 -19.61 -14.01
CA PHE A 202 12.57 -20.58 -14.48
C PHE A 202 13.44 -21.13 -13.34
N LEU A 203 13.80 -20.29 -12.37
CA LEU A 203 14.55 -20.73 -11.19
C LEU A 203 13.77 -21.78 -10.39
N PHE A 204 12.46 -21.59 -10.18
CA PHE A 204 11.59 -22.57 -9.50
C PHE A 204 11.35 -23.86 -10.29
N ARG A 205 11.61 -23.87 -11.60
CA ARG A 205 11.53 -25.08 -12.43
C ARG A 205 12.80 -25.91 -12.44
N TYR A 206 13.86 -25.43 -11.80
CA TYR A 206 15.12 -26.16 -11.78
C TYR A 206 15.05 -27.30 -10.75
N GLU A 207 15.00 -28.54 -11.22
CA GLU A 207 14.68 -29.73 -10.40
C GLU A 207 15.62 -29.96 -9.20
N SER A 208 16.85 -29.46 -9.26
CA SER A 208 17.82 -29.62 -8.16
C SER A 208 17.69 -28.57 -7.05
N LEU A 209 16.78 -27.59 -7.19
CA LEU A 209 16.55 -26.55 -6.20
C LEU A 209 15.19 -26.73 -5.51
N SER A 210 15.22 -26.78 -4.19
CA SER A 210 14.02 -26.63 -3.37
C SER A 210 13.51 -25.19 -3.41
N TYR A 211 12.24 -24.98 -3.08
CA TYR A 211 11.64 -23.64 -3.04
C TYR A 211 12.37 -22.72 -2.05
N PRO A 212 12.72 -23.14 -0.81
CA PRO A 212 13.56 -22.35 0.10
C PRO A 212 14.89 -21.91 -0.52
N GLN A 213 15.57 -22.79 -1.27
CA GLN A 213 16.83 -22.45 -1.93
C GLN A 213 16.63 -21.44 -3.07
N ALA A 214 15.58 -21.63 -3.89
CA ALA A 214 15.23 -20.66 -4.93
C ALA A 214 14.88 -19.29 -4.33
N LEU A 215 14.06 -19.25 -3.26
CA LEU A 215 13.72 -18.03 -2.53
C LEU A 215 14.96 -17.35 -1.91
N LEU A 216 15.91 -18.13 -1.39
CA LEU A 216 17.17 -17.61 -0.86
C LEU A 216 18.00 -16.93 -1.95
N ILE A 217 18.11 -17.58 -3.12
CA ILE A 217 18.81 -17.02 -4.29
C ILE A 217 18.12 -15.72 -4.73
N LEU A 218 16.78 -15.71 -4.82
CA LEU A 218 16.02 -14.51 -5.19
C LEU A 218 16.23 -13.40 -4.17
N GLY A 219 16.17 -13.68 -2.87
CA GLY A 219 16.46 -12.68 -1.83
C GLY A 219 17.86 -12.07 -1.97
N GLY A 220 18.86 -12.88 -2.33
CA GLY A 220 20.21 -12.41 -2.64
C GLY A 220 20.25 -11.51 -3.88
N LEU A 221 19.55 -11.89 -4.95
CA LEU A 221 19.45 -11.10 -6.19
C LEU A 221 18.72 -9.78 -5.97
N VAL A 222 17.60 -9.77 -5.24
CA VAL A 222 16.86 -8.55 -4.87
C VAL A 222 17.74 -7.61 -4.05
N THR A 223 18.45 -8.17 -3.06
CA THR A 223 19.43 -7.43 -2.26
C THR A 223 20.51 -6.81 -3.14
N ALA A 224 21.06 -7.55 -4.10
CA ALA A 224 22.07 -7.04 -5.03
C ALA A 224 21.49 -5.95 -5.97
N PHE A 225 20.30 -6.16 -6.51
CA PHE A 225 19.61 -5.19 -7.37
C PHE A 225 19.17 -3.92 -6.63
N SER A 226 19.04 -3.94 -5.30
CA SER A 226 18.83 -2.71 -4.52
C SER A 226 19.91 -1.66 -4.83
N PHE A 227 21.17 -2.07 -4.99
CA PHE A 227 22.28 -1.18 -5.29
C PHE A 227 22.19 -0.52 -6.68
N PHE A 228 21.39 -1.07 -7.61
CA PHE A 228 21.14 -0.43 -8.90
C PHE A 228 20.41 0.90 -8.74
N ALA A 229 19.74 1.14 -7.61
CA ALA A 229 19.16 2.43 -7.30
C ALA A 229 20.21 3.55 -7.38
N TYR A 230 21.46 3.30 -6.98
CA TYR A 230 22.54 4.30 -7.06
C TYR A 230 23.03 4.61 -8.48
N LEU A 231 22.64 3.80 -9.48
CA LEU A 231 22.82 4.12 -10.88
C LEU A 231 21.81 5.18 -11.35
N VAL A 232 20.65 5.29 -10.69
CA VAL A 232 19.65 6.30 -11.02
C VAL A 232 20.11 7.66 -10.48
N ARG A 233 20.86 8.39 -11.31
CA ARG A 233 21.40 9.70 -10.97
C ARG A 233 20.69 10.82 -11.73
N PHE A 234 20.44 11.90 -11.02
CA PHE A 234 19.83 13.12 -11.56
C PHE A 234 20.90 14.20 -11.70
N SER A 235 20.84 14.91 -12.83
CA SER A 235 21.68 16.07 -13.07
C SER A 235 21.26 17.25 -12.18
N PRO A 236 22.12 18.26 -11.95
CA PRO A 236 21.72 19.47 -11.25
C PRO A 236 20.51 20.17 -11.91
N ASP A 237 20.39 20.10 -13.23
CA ASP A 237 19.27 20.66 -13.98
C ASP A 237 17.97 19.89 -13.73
N ASP A 238 18.02 18.56 -13.65
CA ASP A 238 16.86 17.73 -13.29
C ASP A 238 16.36 18.04 -11.88
N GLU A 239 17.28 18.18 -10.92
CA GLU A 239 16.98 18.53 -9.53
C GLU A 239 16.37 19.94 -9.44
N LYS A 240 16.93 20.91 -10.17
CA LYS A 240 16.40 22.27 -10.22
C LYS A 240 14.99 22.30 -10.82
N ALA A 241 14.78 21.64 -11.95
CA ALA A 241 13.47 21.55 -12.60
C ALA A 241 12.43 20.88 -11.69
N ALA A 242 12.80 19.82 -10.97
CA ALA A 242 11.92 19.18 -9.99
C ALA A 242 11.63 20.07 -8.77
N ALA A 243 12.63 20.81 -8.29
CA ALA A 243 12.46 21.75 -7.18
C ALA A 243 11.54 22.93 -7.55
N GLU A 244 11.66 23.46 -8.76
CA GLU A 244 10.78 24.52 -9.27
C GLU A 244 9.33 24.03 -9.41
N GLU A 245 9.13 22.82 -9.95
CA GLU A 245 7.82 22.17 -10.07
C GLU A 245 7.18 21.94 -8.69
N LEU A 246 7.97 21.46 -7.72
CA LEU A 246 7.54 21.29 -6.34
C LEU A 246 7.22 22.63 -5.66
N ALA A 247 8.05 23.66 -5.86
CA ALA A 247 7.82 24.99 -5.31
C ALA A 247 6.56 25.63 -5.90
N LEU A 248 6.30 25.45 -7.20
CA LEU A 248 5.06 25.88 -7.84
C LEU A 248 3.86 25.15 -7.25
N ALA A 249 3.92 23.82 -7.14
CA ALA A 249 2.85 23.03 -6.53
C ALA A 249 2.59 23.47 -5.07
N GLN A 250 3.64 23.68 -4.28
CA GLN A 250 3.53 24.19 -2.91
C GLN A 250 2.98 25.62 -2.85
N SER A 251 3.30 26.48 -3.83
CA SER A 251 2.80 27.86 -3.87
C SER A 251 1.31 27.90 -4.15
N LYS A 252 0.82 27.05 -5.07
CA LYS A 252 -0.62 26.82 -5.31
C LYS A 252 -1.30 26.33 -4.04
N ARG A 253 -0.74 25.28 -3.42
CA ARG A 253 -1.21 24.75 -2.12
C ARG A 253 -1.25 25.80 -1.01
N ARG A 254 -0.26 26.70 -0.93
CA ARG A 254 -0.23 27.78 0.07
C ARG A 254 -1.25 28.87 -0.21
N ALA A 255 -1.52 29.17 -1.48
CA ALA A 255 -2.56 30.13 -1.87
C ALA A 255 -3.95 29.59 -1.50
N GLU A 256 -4.18 28.29 -1.69
CA GLU A 256 -5.41 27.57 -1.28
C GLU A 256 -5.56 27.51 0.25
N ARG A 257 -4.47 27.33 0.99
CA ARG A 257 -4.49 27.13 2.46
C ARG A 257 -4.72 28.42 3.28
N LYS A 258 -4.83 29.60 2.65
CA LYS A 258 -4.84 30.90 3.34
C LYS A 258 -6.06 31.15 4.27
N GLU A 259 -7.01 30.21 4.35
CA GLU A 259 -8.19 30.28 5.24
C GLU A 259 -8.07 29.55 6.59
N ARG A 260 -7.04 28.73 6.86
CA ARG A 260 -6.99 27.93 8.11
C ARG A 260 -5.95 28.45 9.13
N ARG A 261 -6.43 28.91 10.29
CA ARG A 261 -5.59 29.33 11.43
C ARG A 261 -4.76 28.16 11.98
N PRO A 262 -3.43 28.28 12.14
CA PRO A 262 -2.64 27.24 12.80
C PRO A 262 -2.98 27.19 14.31
N LEU A 263 -3.17 25.99 14.85
CA LEU A 263 -3.36 25.77 16.28
C LEU A 263 -2.04 26.01 17.04
N PRO A 264 -2.09 26.61 18.25
CA PRO A 264 -0.89 26.91 19.03
C PRO A 264 -0.16 25.65 19.51
N VAL A 265 1.16 25.75 19.51
CA VAL A 265 2.14 24.69 19.73
C VAL A 265 2.58 24.73 21.19
N LEU A 266 2.20 23.74 22.03
CA LEU A 266 2.32 23.89 23.50
C LEU A 266 3.67 23.49 24.16
N ILE A 267 4.43 22.46 23.73
CA ILE A 267 5.77 22.12 24.30
C ILE A 267 6.80 21.52 23.28
N PRO A 268 7.93 22.16 22.93
CA PRO A 268 8.87 21.68 21.91
C PRO A 268 9.59 20.37 22.29
N GLY A 269 9.66 19.40 21.35
CA GLY A 269 10.54 18.22 21.43
C GLY A 269 9.87 16.87 21.70
N LEU A 270 8.75 16.82 22.45
CA LEU A 270 7.95 15.61 22.71
C LEU A 270 6.55 15.68 22.05
N GLN A 271 6.43 16.55 21.06
CA GLN A 271 5.19 17.23 20.66
C GLN A 271 4.44 16.55 19.51
N SER A 272 5.05 15.53 18.90
CA SER A 272 4.60 15.02 17.61
C SER A 272 3.74 13.77 17.78
N LEU A 273 4.12 12.83 18.65
CA LEU A 273 3.39 11.60 18.90
C LEU A 273 2.27 11.87 19.92
N ARG A 274 1.04 12.08 19.46
CA ARG A 274 -0.08 12.22 20.39
C ARG A 274 -0.34 10.84 21.03
N PRO A 275 -0.87 10.77 22.27
CA PRO A 275 -1.29 9.49 22.86
C PRO A 275 -2.19 8.66 21.94
N MET A 276 -3.00 9.33 21.11
CA MET A 276 -3.81 8.69 20.07
C MET A 276 -2.99 8.05 18.95
N ASP A 277 -1.88 8.65 18.53
CA ASP A 277 -0.98 8.06 17.51
C ASP A 277 -0.30 6.82 18.09
N ALA A 278 0.21 6.91 19.33
CA ALA A 278 0.79 5.78 20.04
C ALA A 278 -0.21 4.64 20.22
N MET A 279 -1.43 4.97 20.65
CA MET A 279 -2.53 4.02 20.80
C MET A 279 -2.88 3.36 19.47
N ARG A 280 -3.00 4.13 18.37
CA ARG A 280 -3.27 3.60 17.03
C ARG A 280 -2.19 2.62 16.58
N MET A 281 -0.92 2.99 16.72
CA MET A 281 0.21 2.13 16.38
C MET A 281 0.23 0.85 17.20
N TYR A 282 0.08 0.97 18.52
CA TYR A 282 0.02 -0.16 19.43
C TYR A 282 -1.16 -1.08 19.10
N LEU A 283 -2.38 -0.54 18.96
CA LEU A 283 -3.56 -1.34 18.60
C LEU A 283 -3.36 -2.03 17.25
N GLY A 284 -2.87 -1.31 16.24
CA GLY A 284 -2.63 -1.88 14.92
C GLY A 284 -1.68 -3.08 14.97
N ILE A 285 -0.54 -2.93 15.67
CA ILE A 285 0.43 -4.03 15.86
C ILE A 285 -0.20 -5.17 16.68
N ALA A 286 -0.90 -4.87 17.77
CA ALA A 286 -1.55 -5.88 18.60
C ALA A 286 -2.62 -6.67 17.82
N LEU A 287 -3.38 -6.01 16.95
CA LEU A 287 -4.35 -6.66 16.06
C LEU A 287 -3.65 -7.55 15.03
N VAL A 288 -2.53 -7.12 14.44
CA VAL A 288 -1.72 -7.98 13.55
C VAL A 288 -1.27 -9.24 14.28
N VAL A 289 -0.71 -9.09 15.48
CA VAL A 289 -0.27 -10.23 16.30
C VAL A 289 -1.45 -11.15 16.62
N LYS A 290 -2.62 -10.59 16.96
CA LYS A 290 -3.83 -11.39 17.21
C LYS A 290 -4.34 -12.10 15.96
N GLY A 291 -4.27 -11.46 14.79
CA GLY A 291 -4.59 -12.07 13.51
C GLY A 291 -3.67 -13.25 13.18
N ILE A 292 -2.36 -13.12 13.42
CA ILE A 292 -1.39 -14.21 13.26
C ILE A 292 -1.68 -15.35 14.26
N TYR A 293 -1.99 -15.01 15.51
CA TYR A 293 -2.43 -15.99 16.50
C TYR A 293 -3.66 -16.78 16.03
N PHE A 294 -4.65 -16.10 15.44
CA PHE A 294 -5.84 -16.78 14.89
C PHE A 294 -5.52 -17.70 13.72
N ILE A 295 -4.54 -17.39 12.87
CA ILE A 295 -4.10 -18.30 11.81
C ILE A 295 -3.55 -19.61 12.40
N MET A 296 -2.78 -19.50 13.48
CA MET A 296 -2.20 -20.66 14.17
C MET A 296 -3.23 -21.45 14.99
N ASN A 297 -4.32 -20.82 15.40
CA ASN A 297 -5.35 -21.39 16.27
C ASN A 297 -6.74 -21.25 15.64
N MET A 298 -6.86 -21.61 14.35
CA MET A 298 -8.09 -21.40 13.58
C MET A 298 -9.28 -22.15 14.18
N ALA A 299 -9.05 -23.35 14.71
CA ALA A 299 -10.08 -24.15 15.37
C ALA A 299 -10.69 -23.42 16.58
N ASP A 300 -9.87 -22.71 17.37
CA ASP A 300 -10.35 -21.93 18.50
C ASP A 300 -11.20 -20.74 18.05
N LEU A 301 -10.80 -20.06 16.97
CA LEU A 301 -11.57 -18.96 16.39
C LEU A 301 -12.91 -19.44 15.83
N GLU A 302 -12.91 -20.55 15.08
CA GLU A 302 -14.14 -21.14 14.55
C GLU A 302 -15.06 -21.59 15.68
N ALA A 303 -14.53 -22.22 16.73
CA ALA A 303 -15.29 -22.61 17.91
C ALA A 303 -15.92 -21.40 18.62
N GLN A 304 -15.22 -20.26 18.68
CA GLN A 304 -15.75 -19.01 19.24
C GLN A 304 -16.90 -18.43 18.41
N LEU A 305 -16.88 -18.54 17.08
CA LEU A 305 -17.98 -18.04 16.24
C LEU A 305 -19.31 -18.76 16.50
N GLY A 306 -19.24 -20.01 16.97
CA GLY A 306 -20.41 -20.84 17.26
C GLY A 306 -21.19 -21.26 16.00
N GLY A 307 -21.98 -22.31 16.14
CA GLY A 307 -22.74 -22.91 15.01
C GLY A 307 -21.87 -23.78 14.10
N ASP A 308 -22.53 -24.59 13.28
CA ASP A 308 -21.91 -25.41 12.24
C ASP A 308 -22.37 -24.90 10.87
N PHE A 309 -21.61 -23.95 10.32
CA PHE A 309 -21.89 -23.35 9.01
C PHE A 309 -20.94 -23.85 7.92
N GLY A 310 -20.16 -24.91 8.20
CA GLY A 310 -19.15 -25.46 7.30
C GLY A 310 -18.23 -24.38 6.71
N GLN A 311 -18.15 -24.32 5.38
CA GLN A 311 -17.27 -23.38 4.68
C GLN A 311 -17.56 -21.90 4.96
N VAL A 312 -18.81 -21.53 5.28
CA VAL A 312 -19.15 -20.13 5.57
C VAL A 312 -18.50 -19.66 6.87
N GLN A 313 -18.40 -20.53 7.87
CA GLN A 313 -17.72 -20.25 9.13
C GLN A 313 -16.24 -19.98 8.91
N THR A 314 -15.57 -20.82 8.11
CA THR A 314 -14.18 -20.62 7.72
C THR A 314 -13.98 -19.30 6.99
N LEU A 315 -14.87 -18.92 6.07
CA LEU A 315 -14.78 -17.63 5.38
C LEU A 315 -14.95 -16.44 6.33
N ILE A 316 -15.85 -16.53 7.32
CA ILE A 316 -16.01 -15.50 8.35
C ILE A 316 -14.74 -15.42 9.21
N ALA A 317 -14.19 -16.54 9.66
CA ALA A 317 -12.97 -16.61 10.46
C ALA A 317 -11.77 -15.99 9.69
N TRP A 318 -11.66 -16.25 8.40
CA TRP A 318 -10.64 -15.60 7.57
C TRP A 318 -10.92 -14.11 7.31
N GLY A 319 -12.18 -13.70 7.25
CA GLY A 319 -12.55 -12.29 7.28
C GLY A 319 -12.06 -11.56 8.54
N VAL A 320 -12.18 -12.20 9.71
CA VAL A 320 -11.60 -11.73 10.99
C VAL A 320 -10.10 -11.60 10.87
N VAL A 321 -9.40 -12.63 10.36
CA VAL A 321 -7.95 -12.61 10.17
C VAL A 321 -7.51 -11.47 9.25
N PHE A 322 -8.18 -11.28 8.10
CA PHE A 322 -7.84 -10.21 7.17
C PHE A 322 -8.06 -8.83 7.78
N ALA A 323 -9.16 -8.61 8.51
CA ALA A 323 -9.40 -7.36 9.21
C ALA A 323 -8.27 -7.06 10.21
N HIS A 324 -7.86 -8.06 10.99
CA HIS A 324 -6.81 -7.93 12.00
C HIS A 324 -5.41 -7.74 11.41
N VAL A 325 -5.03 -8.53 10.41
CA VAL A 325 -3.69 -8.48 9.83
C VAL A 325 -3.55 -7.31 8.85
N VAL A 326 -4.40 -7.25 7.83
CA VAL A 326 -4.34 -6.18 6.80
C VAL A 326 -4.81 -4.87 7.39
N GLY A 327 -5.96 -4.87 8.05
CA GLY A 327 -6.49 -3.68 8.70
C GLY A 327 -5.64 -3.23 9.89
N GLY A 328 -5.08 -4.15 10.68
CA GLY A 328 -4.16 -3.79 11.76
C GLY A 328 -2.85 -3.18 11.26
N ALA A 329 -2.26 -3.73 10.18
CA ALA A 329 -1.07 -3.14 9.56
C ALA A 329 -1.37 -1.75 8.97
N SER A 330 -2.50 -1.62 8.26
CA SER A 330 -3.00 -0.35 7.74
C SER A 330 -3.22 0.66 8.87
N LEU A 331 -3.80 0.23 9.99
CA LEU A 331 -4.02 1.05 11.18
C LEU A 331 -2.70 1.46 11.84
N ALA A 332 -1.73 0.55 11.95
CA ALA A 332 -0.42 0.86 12.53
C ALA A 332 0.28 1.97 11.74
N LEU A 333 0.24 1.89 10.41
CA LEU A 333 0.80 2.92 9.52
C LEU A 333 -0.08 4.19 9.44
N GLY A 334 -1.36 4.07 9.80
CA GLY A 334 -2.35 5.15 9.70
C GLY A 334 -2.81 5.40 8.27
N PHE A 335 -2.93 4.35 7.46
CA PHE A 335 -3.55 4.41 6.14
C PHE A 335 -5.02 3.99 6.24
N VAL A 336 -5.92 4.80 5.68
CA VAL A 336 -7.39 4.66 5.71
C VAL A 336 -7.89 4.22 7.09
N THR A 337 -7.35 4.86 8.12
CA THR A 337 -7.48 4.59 9.56
C THR A 337 -8.93 4.44 9.99
N ARG A 338 -9.83 5.27 9.48
CA ARG A 338 -11.26 5.17 9.82
C ARG A 338 -11.86 3.86 9.30
N VAL A 339 -11.57 3.50 8.05
CA VAL A 339 -12.10 2.25 7.46
C VAL A 339 -11.45 1.05 8.13
N ALA A 340 -10.13 1.07 8.34
CA ALA A 340 -9.40 0.01 9.04
C ALA A 340 -9.92 -0.18 10.48
N ALA A 341 -10.20 0.92 11.19
CA ALA A 341 -10.77 0.88 12.53
C ALA A 341 -12.23 0.40 12.52
N VAL A 342 -13.05 0.80 11.55
CA VAL A 342 -14.43 0.28 11.39
C VAL A 342 -14.42 -1.21 11.13
N ALA A 343 -13.57 -1.70 10.22
CA ALA A 343 -13.46 -3.12 9.90
C ALA A 343 -13.10 -3.94 11.15
N ASN A 344 -12.10 -3.50 11.92
CA ASN A 344 -11.72 -4.18 13.16
C ASN A 344 -12.77 -4.02 14.27
N ALA A 345 -13.43 -2.87 14.37
CA ALA A 345 -14.49 -2.63 15.36
C ALA A 345 -15.72 -3.52 15.09
N ALA A 346 -16.09 -3.73 13.82
CA ALA A 346 -17.18 -4.63 13.45
C ALA A 346 -16.87 -6.08 13.87
N VAL A 347 -15.63 -6.52 13.69
CA VAL A 347 -15.18 -7.83 14.13
C VAL A 347 -15.20 -7.95 15.66
N LEU A 348 -14.67 -6.96 16.38
CA LEU A 348 -14.69 -7.00 17.84
C LEU A 348 -16.09 -6.84 18.43
N LEU A 349 -17.00 -6.13 17.76
CA LEU A 349 -18.40 -6.08 18.15
C LEU A 349 -19.02 -7.49 18.09
N GLY A 350 -18.74 -8.24 17.03
CA GLY A 350 -19.15 -9.65 16.94
C GLY A 350 -18.62 -10.48 18.11
N ALA A 351 -17.33 -10.34 18.44
CA ALA A 351 -16.72 -11.02 19.58
C ALA A 351 -17.33 -10.62 20.94
N VAL A 352 -17.64 -9.34 21.14
CA VAL A 352 -18.33 -8.83 22.33
C VAL A 352 -19.74 -9.42 22.44
N VAL A 353 -20.50 -9.46 21.34
CA VAL A 353 -21.84 -10.06 21.32
C VAL A 353 -21.79 -11.54 21.68
N VAL A 354 -20.85 -12.29 21.09
CA VAL A 354 -20.64 -13.71 21.42
C VAL A 354 -20.24 -13.89 22.89
N ALA A 355 -19.38 -13.03 23.44
CA ALA A 355 -18.96 -13.13 24.84
C ALA A 355 -20.10 -12.86 25.84
N VAL A 356 -21.13 -12.10 25.45
CA VAL A 356 -22.27 -11.74 26.31
C VAL A 356 -23.48 -12.66 26.10
N ALA A 357 -23.74 -13.06 24.86
CA ALA A 357 -24.94 -13.79 24.47
C ALA A 357 -24.67 -15.22 23.98
N GLY A 358 -23.39 -15.63 23.93
CA GLY A 358 -22.98 -16.94 23.44
C GLY A 358 -22.94 -18.02 24.52
N PRO A 359 -22.58 -19.26 24.12
CA PRO A 359 -22.62 -20.45 24.99
C PRO A 359 -21.66 -20.39 26.19
N ALA A 360 -20.68 -19.48 26.18
CA ALA A 360 -19.65 -19.30 27.19
C ALA A 360 -19.89 -18.09 28.10
N ALA A 361 -21.13 -17.57 28.19
CA ALA A 361 -21.51 -16.41 29.00
C ALA A 361 -21.51 -16.66 30.53
N ASP A 362 -20.70 -17.59 31.02
CA ASP A 362 -20.60 -17.95 32.42
C ASP A 362 -19.56 -17.06 33.14
N GLY A 363 -19.93 -16.49 34.29
CA GLY A 363 -19.02 -15.72 35.17
C GLY A 363 -19.29 -14.22 35.28
N GLY A 364 -20.29 -13.69 34.56
CA GLY A 364 -20.69 -12.29 34.62
C GLY A 364 -19.68 -11.32 33.97
N LEU A 365 -20.17 -10.16 33.51
CA LEU A 365 -19.41 -9.19 32.72
C LEU A 365 -18.13 -8.68 33.42
N LEU A 366 -18.15 -8.61 34.76
CA LEU A 366 -17.03 -8.11 35.56
C LEU A 366 -16.01 -9.19 35.95
N GLY A 367 -16.33 -10.48 35.74
CA GLY A 367 -15.40 -11.59 35.99
C GLY A 367 -14.64 -12.04 34.75
N ASN A 368 -15.18 -11.77 33.56
CA ASN A 368 -14.60 -12.22 32.29
C ASN A 368 -13.56 -11.22 31.75
N VAL A 369 -12.28 -11.53 31.94
CA VAL A 369 -11.14 -10.69 31.51
C VAL A 369 -11.09 -10.56 29.98
N ASP A 370 -11.42 -11.60 29.24
CA ASP A 370 -11.41 -11.58 27.76
C ASP A 370 -12.50 -10.65 27.22
N PHE A 371 -13.69 -10.68 27.83
CA PHE A 371 -14.76 -9.73 27.54
C PHE A 371 -14.33 -8.29 27.82
N GLN A 372 -13.70 -8.04 28.98
CA GLN A 372 -13.24 -6.70 29.36
C GLN A 372 -12.18 -6.17 28.39
N PHE A 373 -11.19 -6.99 28.06
CA PHE A 373 -10.14 -6.62 27.13
C PHE A 373 -10.70 -6.38 25.73
N THR A 374 -11.55 -7.29 25.22
CA THR A 374 -12.18 -7.14 23.89
C THR A 374 -13.06 -5.89 23.82
N SER A 375 -13.84 -5.61 24.87
CA SER A 375 -14.67 -4.42 24.98
C SER A 375 -13.83 -3.14 25.03
N PHE A 376 -12.70 -3.16 25.74
CA PHE A 376 -11.76 -2.04 25.78
C PHE A 376 -11.16 -1.75 24.40
N VAL A 377 -10.69 -2.79 23.70
CA VAL A 377 -10.13 -2.63 22.35
C VAL A 377 -11.21 -2.16 21.36
N PHE A 378 -12.43 -2.71 21.44
CA PHE A 378 -13.57 -2.23 20.67
C PHE A 378 -13.82 -0.74 20.90
N PHE A 379 -13.89 -0.31 22.16
CA PHE A 379 -14.08 1.10 22.50
C PHE A 379 -12.95 1.98 21.97
N ALA A 380 -11.69 1.55 22.11
CA ALA A 380 -10.53 2.26 21.56
C ALA A 380 -10.61 2.41 20.03
N LEU A 381 -11.08 1.37 19.32
CA LEU A 381 -11.31 1.44 17.88
C LEU A 381 -12.43 2.41 17.53
N VAL A 382 -13.55 2.41 18.27
CA VAL A 382 -14.63 3.41 18.09
C VAL A 382 -14.12 4.84 18.30
N LEU A 383 -13.25 5.06 19.28
CA LEU A 383 -12.60 6.36 19.47
C LEU A 383 -11.72 6.75 18.27
N LEU A 384 -11.01 5.79 17.66
CA LEU A 384 -10.24 6.03 16.44
C LEU A 384 -11.14 6.31 15.23
N VAL A 385 -12.30 5.67 15.11
CA VAL A 385 -13.30 5.97 14.08
C VAL A 385 -13.82 7.40 14.22
N TRP A 386 -14.15 7.80 15.45
CA TRP A 386 -14.68 9.15 15.73
C TRP A 386 -13.62 10.24 15.53
N ARG A 387 -12.45 10.09 16.16
CA ARG A 387 -11.40 11.11 16.19
C ARG A 387 -10.53 11.12 14.93
N GLY A 388 -10.34 9.97 14.29
CA GLY A 388 -9.49 9.80 13.12
C GLY A 388 -8.02 9.52 13.44
N ALA A 389 -7.18 9.70 12.42
CA ALA A 389 -5.89 9.02 12.27
C ALA A 389 -4.70 9.62 13.06
N GLY A 390 -4.83 10.86 13.52
CA GLY A 390 -3.78 11.61 14.23
C GLY A 390 -2.64 12.10 13.33
N PRO A 391 -1.79 13.05 13.78
CA PRO A 391 -0.75 13.66 12.94
C PRO A 391 0.32 12.70 12.41
N TRP A 392 0.52 11.53 13.05
CA TRP A 392 1.49 10.50 12.62
C TRP A 392 0.83 9.41 11.77
N SER A 393 -0.29 9.71 11.13
CA SER A 393 -0.92 8.85 10.13
C SER A 393 -0.56 9.28 8.72
N LEU A 394 -0.51 8.30 7.83
CA LEU A 394 -0.53 8.56 6.39
C LEU A 394 -1.78 9.36 6.00
N ASP A 395 -2.95 9.09 6.58
CA ASP A 395 -4.20 9.81 6.30
C ASP A 395 -4.16 11.31 6.59
N HIS A 396 -3.64 11.71 7.76
CA HIS A 396 -3.55 13.12 8.12
C HIS A 396 -2.60 13.84 7.17
N LEU A 397 -1.56 13.14 6.72
CA LEU A 397 -0.63 13.66 5.74
C LEU A 397 -1.28 13.77 4.35
N PHE A 398 -2.09 12.78 3.93
CA PHE A 398 -2.86 12.85 2.68
C PHE A 398 -3.99 13.88 2.69
N GLN A 399 -4.71 14.05 3.80
CA GLN A 399 -5.75 15.08 3.92
C GLN A 399 -5.16 16.48 3.88
N ALA A 400 -3.97 16.67 4.46
CA ALA A 400 -3.23 17.92 4.30
C ALA A 400 -2.84 18.21 2.84
N ASP A 401 -2.72 17.18 1.98
CA ASP A 401 -2.43 17.29 0.55
C ASP A 401 -3.68 17.41 -0.34
N ASN A 402 -4.79 16.73 0.00
CA ASN A 402 -6.03 16.69 -0.80
C ASN A 402 -6.99 17.86 -0.52
N GLU A 403 -7.09 18.34 0.73
CA GLU A 403 -7.92 19.51 1.04
C GLU A 403 -7.39 20.79 0.38
N SER A 404 -6.09 20.88 0.07
CA SER A 404 -5.58 21.95 -0.78
C SER A 404 -6.12 21.86 -2.21
N ASN A 405 -6.08 20.66 -2.81
CA ASN A 405 -6.36 20.47 -4.24
C ASN A 405 -7.85 20.59 -4.65
N SER A 406 -8.78 20.52 -3.69
CA SER A 406 -10.23 20.59 -3.95
C SER A 406 -10.83 22.00 -3.84
N MET A 407 -10.09 22.96 -3.27
CA MET A 407 -10.53 24.36 -3.14
C MET A 407 -10.16 25.24 -4.35
N THR A 408 -9.62 24.66 -5.42
CA THR A 408 -9.22 25.35 -6.67
C THR A 408 -10.15 25.16 -7.85
N ALA A 409 -11.25 24.41 -7.75
CA ALA A 409 -12.23 24.43 -8.83
C ALA A 409 -12.77 25.87 -8.94
N PRO A 410 -12.50 26.62 -10.03
CA PRO A 410 -12.96 27.99 -10.13
C PRO A 410 -14.48 27.94 -10.23
N ASN A 411 -15.18 28.42 -9.20
CA ASN A 411 -16.55 28.89 -9.41
C ASN A 411 -16.45 29.99 -10.46
N SER A 412 -16.88 29.68 -11.68
CA SER A 412 -16.97 30.66 -12.76
C SER A 412 -17.66 31.92 -12.23
N PRO A 413 -17.09 33.12 -12.42
CA PRO A 413 -17.77 34.33 -12.01
C PRO A 413 -19.03 34.47 -12.86
N ARG A 414 -20.21 34.42 -12.22
CA ARG A 414 -21.44 34.92 -12.83
C ARG A 414 -21.16 36.36 -13.26
N MET A 415 -21.13 36.60 -14.57
CA MET A 415 -21.02 37.95 -15.12
C MET A 415 -22.14 38.80 -14.52
N ALA A 416 -21.73 39.82 -13.77
CA ALA A 416 -22.60 40.92 -13.41
C ALA A 416 -23.03 41.63 -14.70
N SER A 417 -24.33 41.62 -14.98
CA SER A 417 -24.92 42.41 -16.06
C SER A 417 -24.77 43.89 -15.71
N THR A 418 -23.77 44.55 -16.28
CA THR A 418 -23.70 46.00 -16.29
C THR A 418 -24.74 46.54 -17.26
N SER A 419 -25.71 47.25 -16.70
CA SER A 419 -26.65 48.12 -17.39
C SER A 419 -25.91 49.21 -18.17
N THR A 420 -26.16 49.30 -19.47
CA THR A 420 -25.91 50.53 -20.24
C THR A 420 -27.26 51.09 -20.69
N THR A 421 -27.74 52.07 -19.95
CA THR A 421 -28.62 53.14 -20.44
C THR A 421 -27.81 54.06 -21.35
N ASN A 422 -28.19 54.13 -22.63
CA ASN A 422 -28.49 55.37 -23.36
C ASN A 422 -29.07 55.03 -24.72
#